data_AF-A0A382Q255-F1
#
_entry.id   AF-A0A382Q255-F1
#
_cell.length_a   1.000
_cell.length_b   1.000
_cell.length_c   1.000
_cell.angle_alpha   90.00
_cell.angle_beta   90.00
_cell.angle_gamma   90.00
#
_symmetry.space_group_name_H-M   'P 1'
#
loop_
_entity.id
_entity.type
_entity.pdbx_description
1 polymer ?
#
loop_
_entity_poly.entity_id
_entity_poly.type
_entity_poly.pdbx_seq_one_letter_code
_entity_poly.pdbx_strand_id
1 'polypeptide(L)'
;MTDQKDKYLKGKRISPNPIVDGLSIKDLVDKYFNGYNAARIQELCHLISKNMSSQDVFIGFSLSGALTPAGLGSSCIVPMIRSGMIDYIVTTGANLYHDLHHSLDLPLTQGTPFVNDNELFENDIIRIYDIFMDYEVLAATD
;
A
#
# COMPACT_ATOMS: atom_id res chain seq x y z
N MET A 1 -40.25 13.66 20.62
CA MET A 1 -38.92 13.16 20.24
C MET A 1 -37.90 14.18 20.72
N THR A 2 -37.00 13.79 21.63
CA THR A 2 -35.90 14.65 22.07
C THR A 2 -34.97 14.88 20.88
N ASP A 3 -34.62 16.14 20.60
CA ASP A 3 -33.71 16.47 19.49
C ASP A 3 -32.33 15.86 19.77
N GLN A 4 -31.89 14.90 18.95
CA GLN A 4 -30.59 14.24 19.07
C GLN A 4 -29.56 14.80 18.08
N LYS A 5 -29.83 15.90 17.36
CA LYS A 5 -28.89 16.45 16.37
C LYS A 5 -27.51 16.74 16.96
N ASP A 6 -27.47 17.28 18.17
CA ASP A 6 -26.21 17.59 18.87
C ASP A 6 -25.37 16.36 19.17
N LYS A 7 -25.94 15.15 19.21
CA LYS A 7 -25.20 13.90 19.32
C LYS A 7 -24.35 13.65 18.08
N TYR A 8 -24.88 13.95 16.90
CA TYR A 8 -24.29 13.63 15.61
C TYR A 8 -23.45 14.77 15.04
N LEU A 9 -23.77 16.04 15.37
CA LEU A 9 -23.08 17.23 14.88
C LEU A 9 -21.92 17.69 15.78
N LYS A 10 -21.21 16.76 16.44
CA LYS A 10 -20.06 17.05 17.32
C LYS A 10 -18.70 17.12 16.61
N GLY A 11 -18.66 16.73 15.33
CA GLY A 11 -17.42 16.69 14.56
C GLY A 11 -16.81 18.08 14.37
N LYS A 12 -15.51 18.11 14.05
CA LYS A 12 -14.84 19.36 13.67
C LYS A 12 -15.52 19.91 12.41
N ARG A 13 -15.84 21.21 12.43
CA ARG A 13 -16.35 21.91 11.24
C ARG A 13 -15.34 21.78 10.10
N ILE A 14 -15.79 21.28 8.96
CA ILE A 14 -14.97 21.18 7.75
C ILE A 14 -14.94 22.56 7.09
N SER A 15 -13.82 23.26 7.26
CA SER A 15 -13.57 24.59 6.70
C SER A 15 -12.07 24.83 6.60
N PRO A 16 -11.33 24.05 5.79
CA PRO A 16 -9.89 24.27 5.61
C PRO A 16 -9.63 25.58 4.86
N ASN A 17 -8.47 26.20 5.14
CA ASN A 17 -7.94 27.29 4.31
C ASN A 17 -7.50 26.74 2.93
N PRO A 18 -7.27 27.59 1.91
CA PRO A 18 -6.65 27.14 0.68
C PRO A 18 -5.28 26.50 0.92
N ILE A 19 -4.94 25.47 0.14
CA ILE A 19 -3.59 24.89 0.11
C ILE A 19 -2.63 25.95 -0.44
N VAL A 20 -1.47 26.06 0.21
CA VAL A 20 -0.40 27.01 -0.16
C VAL A 20 0.91 26.27 -0.37
N ASP A 21 1.81 26.91 -1.10
CA ASP A 21 3.18 26.41 -1.27
C ASP A 21 3.87 26.25 0.09
N GLY A 22 4.69 25.21 0.22
CA GLY A 22 5.41 24.90 1.46
C GLY A 22 4.55 24.22 2.55
N LEU A 23 3.29 23.88 2.28
CA LEU A 23 2.49 23.05 3.20
C LEU A 23 3.17 21.69 3.41
N SER A 24 3.42 21.33 4.67
CA SER A 24 4.00 20.04 5.01
C SER A 24 3.03 18.90 4.71
N ILE A 25 3.55 17.70 4.37
CA ILE A 25 2.72 16.50 4.20
C ILE A 25 1.93 16.18 5.48
N LYS A 26 2.55 16.39 6.65
CA LYS A 26 1.85 16.24 7.94
C LYS A 26 0.64 17.17 8.03
N ASP A 27 0.81 18.45 7.71
CA ASP A 27 -0.29 19.41 7.74
C ASP A 27 -1.35 19.13 6.67
N LEU A 28 -0.93 18.65 5.50
CA LEU A 28 -1.85 18.20 4.45
C LEU A 28 -2.78 17.09 5.00
N VAL A 29 -2.19 16.04 5.58
CA VAL A 29 -2.93 14.94 6.19
C VAL A 29 -3.79 15.44 7.35
N ASP A 30 -3.23 16.17 8.31
CA ASP A 30 -3.95 16.56 9.54
C ASP A 30 -5.10 17.56 9.30
N LYS A 31 -5.00 18.42 8.26
CA LYS A 31 -5.93 19.54 8.06
C LYS A 31 -6.87 19.38 6.87
N TYR A 32 -6.50 18.59 5.86
CA TYR A 32 -7.24 18.52 4.59
C TYR A 32 -7.90 17.18 4.34
N PHE A 33 -7.42 16.09 4.95
CA PHE A 33 -7.98 14.75 4.79
C PHE A 33 -9.22 14.57 5.69
N ASN A 34 -10.24 15.40 5.48
CA ASN A 34 -11.37 15.55 6.39
C ASN A 34 -12.54 14.57 6.13
N GLY A 35 -12.51 13.81 5.04
CA GLY A 35 -13.59 12.88 4.69
C GLY A 35 -13.19 11.80 3.69
N TYR A 36 -14.11 10.84 3.48
CA TYR A 36 -13.96 9.72 2.54
C TYR A 36 -12.66 8.92 2.77
N ASN A 37 -12.03 8.45 1.69
CA ASN A 37 -10.79 7.66 1.77
C ASN A 37 -9.62 8.46 2.35
N ALA A 38 -9.59 9.78 2.15
CA ALA A 38 -8.56 10.63 2.72
C ALA A 38 -8.60 10.59 4.26
N ALA A 39 -9.79 10.68 4.87
CA ALA A 39 -9.92 10.57 6.33
C ALA A 39 -9.43 9.23 6.88
N ARG A 40 -9.61 8.13 6.13
CA ARG A 40 -9.06 6.81 6.51
C ARG A 40 -7.54 6.81 6.53
N ILE A 41 -6.89 7.48 5.57
CA ILE A 41 -5.42 7.66 5.56
C ILE A 41 -4.98 8.49 6.76
N GLN A 42 -5.68 9.59 7.08
CA GLN A 42 -5.39 10.40 8.27
C GLN A 42 -5.46 9.57 9.56
N GLU A 43 -6.52 8.77 9.72
CA GLU A 43 -6.69 7.89 10.87
C GLU A 43 -5.56 6.85 10.97
N LEU A 44 -5.14 6.26 9.86
CA LEU A 44 -4.00 5.33 9.80
C LEU A 44 -2.70 6.02 10.22
N CYS A 45 -2.39 7.22 9.72
CA CYS A 45 -1.21 7.97 10.12
C CYS A 45 -1.20 8.25 11.64
N HIS A 46 -2.35 8.61 12.21
CA HIS A 46 -2.47 8.83 13.65
C HIS A 46 -2.38 7.53 14.46
N LEU A 47 -2.98 6.44 13.99
CA LEU A 47 -2.89 5.13 14.64
C LEU A 47 -1.43 4.66 14.72
N ILE A 48 -0.71 4.72 13.60
CA ILE A 48 0.68 4.28 13.52
C ILE A 48 1.57 5.13 14.44
N SER A 49 1.47 6.46 14.32
CA SER A 49 2.32 7.39 15.08
C SER A 49 2.05 7.42 16.58
N LYS A 50 0.79 7.23 17.02
CA LYS A 50 0.42 7.36 18.43
C LYS A 50 0.37 6.03 19.17
N ASN A 51 -0.10 4.98 18.50
CA ASN A 51 -0.45 3.73 19.18
C ASN A 51 0.44 2.56 18.78
N MET A 52 0.93 2.50 17.54
CA MET A 52 1.79 1.40 17.08
C MET A 52 3.28 1.67 17.32
N SER A 53 3.71 2.93 17.43
CA SER A 53 5.12 3.28 17.65
C SER A 53 5.60 3.10 19.11
N SER A 54 4.76 2.56 20.00
CA SER A 54 5.12 2.31 21.40
C SER A 54 5.92 1.01 21.55
N GLN A 55 6.76 0.91 22.57
CA GLN A 55 7.67 -0.24 22.77
C GLN A 55 6.98 -1.52 23.29
N ASP A 56 5.68 -1.50 23.55
CA ASP A 56 4.92 -2.61 24.17
C ASP A 56 3.79 -3.10 23.26
N VAL A 57 4.01 -3.05 21.94
CA VAL A 57 3.04 -3.47 20.92
C VAL A 57 3.74 -4.39 19.93
N PHE A 58 3.12 -5.55 19.67
CA PHE A 58 3.53 -6.45 18.59
C PHE A 58 2.73 -6.15 17.32
N ILE A 59 3.43 -5.86 16.23
CA ILE A 59 2.87 -5.50 14.93
C ILE A 59 2.98 -6.71 14.00
N GLY A 60 1.83 -7.34 13.75
CA GLY A 60 1.67 -8.36 12.72
C GLY A 60 1.24 -7.76 11.39
N PHE A 61 1.84 -8.22 10.29
CA PHE A 61 1.50 -7.81 8.93
C PHE A 61 0.91 -8.97 8.12
N SER A 62 -0.35 -8.82 7.71
CA SER A 62 -1.03 -9.79 6.84
C SER A 62 -1.10 -9.25 5.42
N LEU A 63 -0.44 -9.93 4.49
CA LEU A 63 -0.29 -9.48 3.10
C LEU A 63 -0.90 -10.52 2.16
N SER A 64 -1.90 -10.11 1.38
CA SER A 64 -2.54 -10.96 0.37
C SER A 64 -2.28 -10.44 -1.05
N GLY A 65 -2.54 -11.29 -2.05
CA GLY A 65 -2.36 -10.93 -3.46
C GLY A 65 -0.89 -10.78 -3.84
N ALA A 66 -0.63 -9.95 -4.84
CA ALA A 66 0.67 -9.77 -5.46
C ALA A 66 1.15 -8.32 -5.26
N LEU A 67 1.67 -8.02 -4.06
CA LEU A 67 2.13 -6.68 -3.68
C LEU A 67 3.60 -6.45 -4.06
N THR A 68 4.44 -7.48 -3.90
CA THR A 68 5.87 -7.37 -4.19
C THR A 68 6.19 -7.15 -5.67
N PRO A 69 5.45 -7.67 -6.67
CA PRO A 69 5.64 -7.27 -8.08
C PRO A 69 5.52 -5.76 -8.34
N ALA A 70 4.67 -5.09 -7.57
CA ALA A 70 4.48 -3.64 -7.66
C ALA A 70 5.58 -2.86 -6.91
N GLY A 71 6.63 -3.54 -6.45
CA GLY A 71 7.78 -2.94 -5.77
C GLY A 71 7.56 -2.63 -4.29
N LEU A 72 6.46 -3.09 -3.67
CA LEU A 72 6.21 -2.82 -2.23
C LEU A 72 7.22 -3.53 -1.33
N GLY A 73 7.82 -4.63 -1.78
CA GLY A 73 8.88 -5.35 -1.07
C GLY A 73 10.03 -4.42 -0.70
N SER A 74 10.72 -3.90 -1.72
CA SER A 74 11.88 -3.03 -1.54
C SER A 74 11.54 -1.62 -1.05
N SER A 75 10.41 -1.06 -1.49
CA SER A 75 10.07 0.34 -1.22
C SER A 75 9.57 0.61 0.20
N CYS A 76 8.88 -0.35 0.84
CA CYS A 76 8.32 -0.12 2.17
C CYS A 76 8.38 -1.33 3.11
N ILE A 77 8.12 -2.56 2.63
CA ILE A 77 8.07 -3.73 3.50
C ILE A 77 9.45 -4.02 4.10
N VAL A 78 10.50 -4.11 3.28
CA VAL A 78 11.89 -4.34 3.73
C VAL A 78 12.37 -3.22 4.67
N PRO A 79 12.18 -1.92 4.37
CA PRO A 79 12.46 -0.84 5.32
C PRO A 79 11.73 -0.98 6.66
N MET A 80 10.45 -1.37 6.67
CA MET A 80 9.66 -1.55 7.89
C MET A 80 10.15 -2.75 8.72
N ILE A 81 10.57 -3.84 8.08
CA ILE A 81 11.22 -4.97 8.77
C ILE A 81 12.53 -4.50 9.40
N ARG A 82 13.38 -3.81 8.62
CA ARG A 82 14.71 -3.35 9.07
C ARG A 82 14.64 -2.31 10.20
N SER A 83 13.58 -1.51 10.26
CA SER A 83 13.36 -0.55 11.35
C SER A 83 12.81 -1.19 12.62
N GLY A 84 12.48 -2.48 12.60
CA GLY A 84 11.82 -3.17 13.72
C GLY A 84 10.34 -2.81 13.87
N MET A 85 9.71 -2.24 12.83
CA MET A 85 8.27 -1.93 12.85
C MET A 85 7.40 -3.18 12.66
N ILE A 86 7.91 -4.23 12.03
CA ILE A 86 7.15 -5.46 11.76
C ILE A 86 7.78 -6.61 12.55
N ASP A 87 7.00 -7.24 13.42
CA ASP A 87 7.45 -8.38 14.23
C ASP A 87 7.23 -9.73 13.55
N TYR A 88 6.11 -9.88 12.83
CA TYR A 88 5.82 -11.08 12.06
C TYR A 88 4.97 -10.79 10.83
N ILE A 89 5.12 -11.62 9.81
CA ILE A 89 4.38 -11.52 8.56
C ILE A 89 3.62 -12.82 8.31
N VAL A 90 2.36 -12.69 7.90
CA VAL A 90 1.57 -13.77 7.30
C VAL A 90 1.29 -13.36 5.86
N THR A 91 1.73 -14.15 4.89
CA THR A 91 1.55 -13.80 3.48
C THR A 91 1.29 -14.99 2.57
N THR A 92 0.71 -14.71 1.40
CA THR A 92 0.60 -15.65 0.29
C THR A 92 1.97 -15.91 -0.34
N GLY A 93 2.16 -17.11 -0.91
CA GLY A 93 3.41 -17.49 -1.58
C GLY A 93 3.81 -16.52 -2.71
N ALA A 94 2.84 -15.91 -3.40
CA ALA A 94 3.08 -14.94 -4.46
C ALA A 94 3.97 -13.77 -4.00
N ASN A 95 3.81 -13.27 -2.78
CA ASN A 95 4.65 -12.16 -2.32
C ASN A 95 6.10 -12.59 -2.12
N LEU A 96 6.35 -13.81 -1.64
CA LEU A 96 7.70 -14.35 -1.49
C LEU A 96 8.34 -14.62 -2.86
N TYR A 97 7.59 -15.29 -3.73
CA TYR A 97 7.99 -15.68 -5.06
C TYR A 97 8.37 -14.47 -5.93
N HIS A 98 7.54 -13.43 -5.96
CA HIS A 98 7.83 -12.24 -6.75
C HIS A 98 8.88 -11.31 -6.11
N ASP A 99 9.11 -11.40 -4.81
CA ASP A 99 10.23 -10.69 -4.18
C ASP A 99 11.59 -11.31 -4.59
N LEU A 100 11.62 -12.60 -4.89
CA LEU A 100 12.80 -13.26 -5.48
C LEU A 100 13.11 -12.73 -6.88
N HIS A 101 12.11 -12.38 -7.69
CA HIS A 101 12.35 -11.80 -9.01
C HIS A 101 13.17 -10.50 -8.88
N HIS A 102 12.75 -9.61 -7.98
CA HIS A 102 13.50 -8.40 -7.69
C HIS A 102 14.90 -8.68 -7.11
N SER A 103 15.02 -9.69 -6.26
CA SER A 103 16.29 -10.06 -5.63
C SER A 103 17.30 -10.67 -6.60
N LEU A 104 16.81 -11.32 -7.67
CA LEU A 104 17.61 -12.00 -8.71
C LEU A 104 17.79 -11.15 -9.98
N ASP A 105 17.36 -9.89 -9.95
CA ASP A 105 17.37 -8.99 -11.12
C ASP A 105 16.59 -9.54 -12.32
N LEU A 106 15.49 -10.23 -12.05
CA LEU A 106 14.54 -10.71 -13.05
C LEU A 106 13.47 -9.62 -13.26
N PRO A 107 13.46 -8.96 -14.44
CA PRO A 107 12.73 -7.71 -14.60
C PRO A 107 11.22 -7.90 -14.67
N LEU A 108 10.50 -7.06 -13.92
CA LEU A 108 9.06 -6.85 -14.01
C LEU A 108 8.82 -5.46 -14.59
N THR A 109 7.87 -5.33 -15.52
CA THR A 109 7.61 -4.07 -16.24
C THR A 109 6.18 -3.61 -16.02
N GLN A 110 5.97 -2.30 -15.86
CA GLN A 110 4.63 -1.74 -15.85
C GLN A 110 3.95 -1.92 -17.22
N GLY A 111 2.76 -2.51 -17.21
CA GLY A 111 1.92 -2.73 -18.36
C GLY A 111 0.59 -1.98 -18.26
N THR A 112 -0.46 -2.56 -18.84
CA THR A 112 -1.82 -2.04 -18.79
C THR A 112 -2.82 -3.20 -18.76
N PRO A 113 -3.93 -3.10 -18.00
CA PRO A 113 -4.86 -4.22 -17.90
C PRO A 113 -5.70 -4.39 -19.18
N PHE A 114 -5.59 -3.45 -20.13
CA PHE A 114 -6.41 -3.38 -21.34
C PHE A 114 -5.80 -4.08 -22.57
N VAL A 115 -4.67 -4.79 -22.42
CA VAL A 115 -4.11 -5.65 -23.48
C VAL A 115 -4.89 -6.96 -23.57
N ASN A 116 -5.04 -7.48 -24.79
CA ASN A 116 -5.66 -8.78 -25.06
C ASN A 116 -4.75 -9.92 -24.58
N ASP A 117 -5.30 -10.84 -23.77
CA ASP A 117 -4.54 -11.98 -23.24
C ASP A 117 -4.06 -12.95 -24.31
N ASN A 118 -4.76 -13.06 -25.44
CA ASN A 118 -4.30 -13.89 -26.54
C ASN A 118 -3.02 -13.31 -27.16
N GLU A 119 -2.94 -11.99 -27.29
CA GLU A 119 -1.73 -11.33 -27.81
C GLU A 119 -0.57 -11.48 -26.83
N LEU A 120 -0.83 -11.33 -25.53
CA LEU A 120 0.20 -11.57 -24.50
C LEU A 120 0.69 -13.02 -24.54
N PHE A 121 -0.22 -13.98 -24.62
CA PHE A 121 0.10 -15.40 -24.70
C PHE A 121 0.91 -15.75 -25.95
N GLU A 122 0.54 -15.21 -27.12
CA GLU A 122 1.28 -15.43 -28.39
C GLU A 122 2.71 -14.87 -28.36
N ASN A 123 3.02 -13.96 -27.44
CA ASN A 123 4.34 -13.35 -27.26
C ASN A 123 5.04 -13.79 -25.97
N ASP A 124 4.59 -14.88 -25.34
CA ASP A 124 5.15 -15.41 -24.09
C ASP A 124 5.22 -14.37 -22.95
N ILE A 125 4.26 -13.45 -22.92
CA ILE A 125 4.15 -12.43 -21.86
C ILE A 125 3.15 -12.89 -20.81
N ILE A 126 3.63 -12.98 -19.57
CA ILE A 126 2.82 -13.24 -18.39
C ILE A 126 2.42 -11.90 -17.75
N ARG A 127 1.17 -11.79 -17.31
CA ARG A 127 0.67 -10.61 -16.62
C ARG A 127 0.19 -10.87 -15.19
N ILE A 128 0.44 -9.89 -14.34
CA ILE A 128 -0.18 -9.70 -13.03
C ILE A 128 -0.95 -8.38 -13.11
N TYR A 129 -2.21 -8.44 -13.55
CA TYR A 129 -3.03 -7.26 -13.86
C TYR A 129 -2.34 -6.31 -14.85
N ASP A 130 -1.72 -5.23 -14.37
CA ASP A 130 -1.03 -4.20 -15.13
C ASP A 130 0.50 -4.25 -14.93
N ILE A 131 1.04 -5.42 -14.61
CA ILE A 131 2.48 -5.72 -14.55
C ILE A 131 2.75 -6.89 -15.50
N PHE A 132 3.75 -6.75 -16.37
CA PHE A 132 4.15 -7.75 -17.35
C PHE A 132 5.54 -8.30 -17.06
N MET A 133 5.75 -9.57 -17.40
CA MET A 133 7.04 -10.24 -17.40
C MET A 133 7.10 -11.26 -18.53
N ASP A 134 8.31 -11.57 -18.99
CA ASP A 134 8.55 -12.66 -19.92
C ASP A 134 8.30 -14.02 -19.22
N TYR A 135 7.83 -15.03 -19.95
CA TYR A 135 7.66 -16.38 -19.42
C TYR A 135 8.96 -16.96 -18.85
N GLU A 136 10.10 -16.71 -19.49
CA GLU A 136 11.40 -17.18 -19.00
C GLU A 136 11.76 -16.54 -17.65
N VAL A 137 11.34 -15.30 -17.43
CA VAL A 137 11.49 -14.59 -16.14
C VAL A 137 10.67 -15.28 -15.05
N LEU A 138 9.41 -15.64 -15.35
CA LEU A 138 8.58 -16.40 -14.43
C LEU A 138 9.20 -17.77 -14.13
N ALA A 139 9.56 -18.52 -15.16
CA ALA A 139 10.06 -19.89 -15.05
C ALA A 139 11.40 -20.00 -14.30
N ALA A 140 12.22 -18.94 -14.30
CA ALA A 140 13.50 -18.93 -13.59
C ALA A 140 13.41 -19.09 -12.06
N THR A 141 12.21 -18.94 -11.48
CA THR A 141 11.99 -19.04 -10.03
C THR A 141 10.90 -20.03 -9.61
N ASP A 142 10.29 -20.73 -10.57
CA ASP A 142 9.20 -21.70 -10.35
C ASP A 142 9.73 -23.11 -9.98
#